data_AF-A6DM36-F1
#
_entry.id   AF-A6DM36-F1
#
_cell.length_a   1.000
_cell.length_b   1.000
_cell.length_c   1.000
_cell.angle_alpha   90.00
_cell.angle_beta   90.00
_cell.angle_gamma   90.00
#
_symmetry.space_group_name_H-M   'P 1'
#
loop_
_entity.id
_entity.type
_entity.pdbx_description
1 polymer ?
#
loop_
_entity_poly.entity_id
_entity_poly.type
_entity_poly.pdbx_seq_one_letter_code
_entity_poly.pdbx_strand_id
1 'polypeptide(L)'
;MRLQVRLLLAIIFVGVAKVEGTAEAETNNAAYIFTSFRGDGKDGLHLAYSKNGLQWTALKGDKSFLKPMIGGKLMRDPCIIQGPDKVFHMVWTTSWGDKGIGIAHSKDLINWSEQKFIPVMAHEPTARNCWAPEITWDPDGNQYVIYWATTLPNKFKETIKSADKGWNHRMYCTTTKDFKSYTKTRLFYNPGFNVIDSTIIRVENQYLMITKDETRYPPAKNLHLATSDKVTGPWKRSPSLSPPKGFGWKAQRS
;
A
#
# COMPACT_ATOMS: atom_id res chain seq x y z
N MET A 1 4.69 -73.31 3.32
CA MET A 1 4.76 -73.15 1.86
C MET A 1 6.12 -72.54 1.52
N ARG A 2 6.99 -73.37 0.92
CA ARG A 2 8.22 -73.12 0.12
C ARG A 2 9.24 -72.04 0.58
N LEU A 3 10.45 -72.45 1.01
CA LEU A 3 11.68 -72.76 0.22
C LEU A 3 12.47 -71.48 -0.15
N GLN A 4 13.66 -71.27 0.44
CA GLN A 4 15.01 -71.40 -0.18
C GLN A 4 15.47 -70.10 -0.92
N VAL A 5 16.73 -69.60 -1.00
CA VAL A 5 18.11 -70.11 -0.91
C VAL A 5 19.08 -68.95 -0.55
N ARG A 6 20.26 -69.37 -0.07
CA ARG A 6 21.58 -68.80 0.27
C ARG A 6 22.29 -67.76 -0.64
N LEU A 7 23.32 -67.13 -0.03
CA LEU A 7 24.63 -66.62 -0.58
C LEU A 7 24.52 -65.40 -1.53
N LEU A 8 25.45 -64.43 -1.65
CA LEU A 8 26.91 -64.38 -1.53
C LEU A 8 27.40 -62.91 -1.39
N LEU A 9 28.63 -62.71 -0.89
CA LEU A 9 29.44 -61.48 -0.99
C LEU A 9 29.61 -61.00 -2.46
N ALA A 10 29.76 -59.68 -2.68
CA ALA A 10 31.02 -59.04 -3.17
C ALA A 10 30.81 -57.74 -3.98
N ILE A 11 31.54 -56.69 -3.54
CA ILE A 11 32.41 -55.78 -4.31
C ILE A 11 31.77 -54.80 -5.32
N ILE A 12 31.80 -53.52 -4.89
CA ILE A 12 32.31 -52.30 -5.55
C ILE A 12 32.11 -52.19 -7.07
N PHE A 13 31.39 -51.14 -7.49
CA PHE A 13 31.88 -50.26 -8.56
C PHE A 13 31.45 -48.81 -8.30
N VAL A 14 32.46 -47.94 -8.25
CA VAL A 14 32.32 -46.49 -8.31
C VAL A 14 31.72 -46.14 -9.68
N GLY A 15 30.48 -45.66 -9.68
CA GLY A 15 29.86 -45.03 -10.83
C GLY A 15 29.75 -43.54 -10.57
N VAL A 16 30.71 -42.76 -11.09
CA VAL A 16 30.56 -41.30 -11.22
C VAL A 16 29.51 -41.06 -12.30
N ALA A 17 28.24 -40.99 -11.92
CA ALA A 17 27.23 -40.35 -12.75
C ALA A 17 27.26 -38.87 -12.40
N LYS A 18 28.03 -38.10 -13.18
CA LYS A 18 27.93 -36.64 -13.21
C LYS A 18 26.57 -36.31 -13.81
N VAL A 19 25.54 -36.26 -12.96
CA VAL A 19 24.29 -35.60 -13.34
C VAL A 19 24.58 -34.11 -13.24
N GLU A 20 25.13 -33.56 -14.32
CA GLU A 20 25.03 -32.12 -14.59
C GLU A 20 23.55 -31.83 -14.90
N GLY A 21 22.74 -31.85 -13.84
CA GLY A 21 21.48 -31.13 -13.85
C GLY A 21 21.82 -29.67 -13.86
N THR A 22 21.92 -29.08 -15.05
CA THR A 22 21.72 -27.64 -15.21
C THR A 22 20.29 -27.39 -14.77
N ALA A 23 20.10 -27.12 -13.49
CA ALA A 23 18.95 -26.36 -13.05
C ALA A 23 19.01 -25.06 -13.85
N GLU A 24 18.13 -24.92 -14.85
CA GLU A 24 17.83 -23.61 -15.39
C GLU A 24 17.43 -22.76 -14.18
N ALA A 25 18.32 -21.86 -13.78
CA ALA A 25 17.99 -20.86 -12.81
C ALA A 25 16.79 -20.11 -13.38
N GLU A 26 15.61 -20.27 -12.78
CA GLU A 26 14.49 -19.38 -13.05
C GLU A 26 15.02 -17.97 -12.83
N THR A 27 15.26 -17.26 -13.92
CA THR A 27 15.67 -15.87 -13.85
C THR A 27 14.47 -15.13 -13.31
N ASN A 28 14.48 -14.88 -12.01
CA ASN A 28 13.45 -14.13 -11.34
C ASN A 28 13.55 -12.68 -11.84
N ASN A 29 12.96 -12.42 -13.01
CA ASN A 29 12.89 -11.12 -13.68
C ASN A 29 11.92 -10.15 -12.97
N ALA A 30 11.67 -10.38 -11.68
CA ALA A 30 10.84 -9.52 -10.86
C ALA A 30 11.50 -8.14 -10.75
N ALA A 31 10.66 -7.11 -10.87
CA ALA A 31 11.02 -5.72 -10.63
C ALA A 31 9.99 -5.09 -9.71
N TYR A 32 10.45 -4.16 -8.89
CA TYR A 32 9.59 -3.25 -8.14
C TYR A 32 9.10 -2.15 -9.07
N ILE A 33 7.84 -1.75 -8.89
CA ILE A 33 7.25 -0.57 -9.54
C ILE A 33 7.02 0.49 -8.48
N PHE A 34 7.43 1.72 -8.77
CA PHE A 34 7.15 2.90 -7.96
C PHE A 34 6.16 3.81 -8.68
N THR A 35 5.14 4.22 -7.95
CA THR A 35 4.09 5.12 -8.42
C THR A 35 4.36 6.52 -7.90
N SER A 36 4.24 7.52 -8.77
CA SER A 36 4.59 8.89 -8.42
C SER A 36 3.85 9.91 -9.28
N PHE A 37 4.02 11.18 -8.93
CA PHE A 37 3.52 12.33 -9.67
C PHE A 37 4.60 13.41 -9.71
N ARG A 38 4.40 14.46 -10.51
CA ARG A 38 5.32 15.60 -10.63
C ARG A 38 4.63 16.90 -10.22
N GLY A 39 5.39 17.82 -9.62
CA GLY A 39 4.88 19.12 -9.17
C GLY A 39 3.65 18.99 -8.26
N ASP A 40 2.56 19.63 -8.65
CA ASP A 40 1.29 19.59 -7.94
C ASP A 40 0.37 18.43 -8.36
N GLY A 41 0.79 17.58 -9.30
CA GLY A 41 0.04 16.41 -9.78
C GLY A 41 -0.78 16.64 -11.04
N LYS A 42 -0.62 17.78 -11.73
CA LYS A 42 -1.34 18.08 -12.98
C LYS A 42 -1.01 17.15 -14.15
N ASP A 43 0.23 16.65 -14.22
CA ASP A 43 0.65 15.80 -15.35
C ASP A 43 0.10 14.38 -15.25
N GLY A 44 -0.08 13.86 -14.03
CA GLY A 44 -0.71 12.57 -13.79
C GLY A 44 0.22 11.49 -13.23
N LEU A 45 -0.03 10.24 -13.63
CA LEU A 45 0.67 9.05 -13.14
C LEU A 45 2.06 8.92 -13.78
N HIS A 46 3.10 8.84 -12.98
CA HIS A 46 4.45 8.47 -13.40
C HIS A 46 4.86 7.16 -12.76
N LEU A 47 5.47 6.28 -13.54
CA LEU A 47 5.98 5.00 -13.08
C LEU A 47 7.50 4.94 -13.20
N ALA A 48 8.14 4.33 -12.23
CA ALA A 48 9.55 3.95 -12.29
C ALA A 48 9.69 2.48 -11.90
N TYR A 49 10.76 1.83 -12.35
CA TYR A 49 11.06 0.45 -11.97
C TYR A 49 12.41 0.35 -11.28
N SER A 50 12.57 -0.71 -10.48
CA SER A 50 13.84 -1.07 -9.86
C SER A 50 13.98 -2.57 -9.75
N LYS A 51 15.19 -3.09 -9.94
CA LYS A 51 15.50 -4.51 -9.66
C LYS A 51 15.94 -4.76 -8.22
N ASN A 52 16.32 -3.71 -7.48
CA ASN A 52 16.86 -3.81 -6.13
C ASN A 52 16.11 -2.96 -5.09
N GLY A 53 15.10 -2.19 -5.51
CA GLY A 53 14.33 -1.30 -4.65
C GLY A 53 15.06 -0.02 -4.22
N LEU A 54 16.32 0.16 -4.62
CA LEU A 54 17.19 1.29 -4.22
C LEU A 54 17.46 2.24 -5.40
N GLN A 55 17.71 1.67 -6.58
CA GLN A 55 17.99 2.43 -7.79
C GLN A 55 16.78 2.38 -8.71
N TRP A 56 16.20 3.54 -9.01
CA TRP A 56 14.95 3.66 -9.74
C TRP A 56 15.19 4.28 -11.11
N THR A 57 14.65 3.65 -12.16
CA THR A 57 14.66 4.16 -13.52
C THR A 57 13.24 4.53 -13.94
N ALA A 58 13.02 5.79 -14.32
CA ALA A 58 11.73 6.24 -14.81
C ALA A 58 11.34 5.49 -16.10
N LEU A 59 10.09 5.03 -16.16
CA LEU A 59 9.53 4.41 -17.36
C LEU A 59 9.02 5.48 -18.32
N LYS A 60 8.89 5.11 -19.61
CA LYS A 60 8.32 5.99 -20.66
C LYS A 60 9.00 7.36 -20.77
N GLY A 61 10.31 7.43 -20.46
CA GLY A 61 11.06 8.69 -20.46
C GLY A 61 10.49 9.73 -19.47
N ASP A 62 9.99 9.27 -18.33
CA ASP A 62 9.28 10.05 -17.30
C ASP A 62 8.04 10.81 -17.80
N LYS A 63 7.41 10.35 -18.89
CA LYS A 63 6.12 10.88 -19.34
C LYS A 63 4.97 10.23 -18.57
N SER A 64 3.93 11.02 -18.32
CA SER A 64 2.70 10.54 -17.70
C SER A 64 2.06 9.34 -18.44
N PHE A 65 1.64 8.35 -17.67
CA PHE A 65 0.89 7.16 -18.10
C PHE A 65 -0.63 7.41 -18.12
N LEU A 66 -1.12 8.26 -17.21
CA LEU A 66 -2.54 8.58 -17.10
C LEU A 66 -2.71 10.02 -16.60
N LYS A 67 -3.30 10.89 -17.43
CA LYS A 67 -3.63 12.27 -17.05
C LYS A 67 -4.90 12.31 -16.19
N PRO A 68 -4.97 13.10 -15.11
CA PRO A 68 -6.16 13.19 -14.27
C PRO A 68 -7.29 13.94 -15.01
N MET A 69 -8.49 13.35 -15.03
CA MET A 69 -9.65 13.90 -15.72
C MET A 69 -10.83 14.22 -14.79
N ILE A 70 -10.74 13.79 -13.53
CA ILE A 70 -11.81 13.91 -12.53
C ILE A 70 -11.42 14.83 -11.36
N GLY A 71 -12.44 15.27 -10.60
CA GLY A 71 -12.25 16.18 -9.47
C GLY A 71 -11.56 17.48 -9.89
N GLY A 72 -10.63 17.96 -9.07
CA GLY A 72 -9.78 19.11 -9.40
C GLY A 72 -8.70 18.87 -10.47
N LYS A 73 -8.75 17.74 -11.18
CA LYS A 73 -7.78 17.34 -12.21
C LYS A 73 -6.33 17.32 -11.71
N LEU A 74 -6.14 16.88 -10.47
CA LEU A 74 -4.84 16.51 -9.93
C LEU A 74 -4.77 14.99 -9.75
N MET A 75 -3.57 14.44 -9.88
CA MET A 75 -3.21 13.10 -9.43
C MET A 75 -2.03 13.22 -8.49
N ARG A 76 -2.32 13.29 -7.20
CA ARG A 76 -1.28 13.24 -6.16
C ARG A 76 -1.39 11.94 -5.38
N ASP A 77 -0.24 11.51 -4.90
CA ASP A 77 -0.11 10.35 -4.01
C ASP A 77 -0.78 9.09 -4.60
N PRO A 78 -0.51 8.71 -5.87
CA PRO A 78 -1.13 7.53 -6.47
C PRO A 78 -0.63 6.27 -5.77
N CYS A 79 -1.57 5.47 -5.25
CA CYS A 79 -1.31 4.15 -4.66
C CYS A 79 -1.88 3.08 -5.58
N ILE A 80 -1.06 2.09 -5.95
CA ILE A 80 -1.47 0.94 -6.78
C ILE A 80 -1.23 -0.35 -6.02
N ILE A 81 -2.23 -1.25 -6.04
CA ILE A 81 -2.04 -2.66 -5.69
C ILE A 81 -2.49 -3.55 -6.84
N GLN A 82 -2.01 -4.79 -6.87
CA GLN A 82 -2.63 -5.85 -7.67
C GLN A 82 -3.55 -6.68 -6.78
N GLY A 83 -4.83 -6.76 -7.15
CA GLY A 83 -5.82 -7.58 -6.47
C GLY A 83 -5.67 -9.08 -6.75
N PRO A 84 -6.38 -9.95 -6.00
CA PRO A 84 -6.45 -11.39 -6.29
C PRO A 84 -7.10 -11.70 -7.64
N ASP A 85 -7.84 -10.75 -8.21
CA ASP A 85 -8.40 -10.79 -9.57
C ASP A 85 -7.34 -10.54 -10.67
N LYS A 86 -6.08 -10.34 -10.28
CA LYS A 86 -4.93 -10.01 -11.15
C LYS A 86 -5.07 -8.66 -11.85
N VAL A 87 -5.93 -7.78 -11.36
CA VAL A 87 -6.09 -6.41 -11.86
C VAL A 87 -5.35 -5.44 -10.94
N PHE A 88 -4.71 -4.44 -11.53
CA PHE A 88 -4.14 -3.32 -10.80
C PHE A 88 -5.23 -2.30 -10.50
N HIS A 89 -5.36 -1.90 -9.24
CA HIS A 89 -6.29 -0.86 -8.81
C HIS A 89 -5.50 0.32 -8.25
N MET A 90 -5.78 1.51 -8.77
CA MET A 90 -5.15 2.75 -8.36
C MET A 90 -6.13 3.64 -7.64
N VAL A 91 -5.72 4.24 -6.52
CA VAL A 91 -6.40 5.38 -5.88
C VAL A 91 -5.48 6.59 -5.79
N TRP A 92 -6.04 7.80 -5.80
CA TRP A 92 -5.25 9.05 -5.71
C TRP A 92 -6.05 10.25 -5.18
N THR A 93 -5.31 11.27 -4.73
CA THR A 93 -5.84 12.60 -4.35
C THR A 93 -6.20 13.41 -5.60
N THR A 94 -7.46 13.82 -5.75
CA THR A 94 -7.97 14.51 -6.96
C THR A 94 -7.86 16.04 -6.92
N SER A 95 -7.81 16.62 -5.72
CA SER A 95 -7.61 18.06 -5.51
C SER A 95 -7.19 18.38 -4.07
N TRP A 96 -6.86 19.65 -3.79
CA TRP A 96 -6.63 20.13 -2.43
C TRP A 96 -7.89 20.16 -1.55
N GLY A 97 -9.09 20.25 -2.14
CA GLY A 97 -10.34 20.52 -1.44
C GLY A 97 -11.47 19.51 -1.71
N ASP A 98 -11.23 18.48 -2.51
CA ASP A 98 -12.25 17.51 -2.87
C ASP A 98 -12.66 16.65 -1.67
N LYS A 99 -13.94 16.30 -1.62
CA LYS A 99 -14.52 15.36 -0.64
C LYS A 99 -14.55 13.92 -1.18
N GLY A 100 -13.64 13.61 -2.09
CA GLY A 100 -13.53 12.32 -2.74
C GLY A 100 -12.13 12.02 -3.22
N ILE A 101 -11.97 10.83 -3.75
CA ILE A 101 -10.71 10.29 -4.28
C ILE A 101 -10.95 9.77 -5.69
N GLY A 102 -9.88 9.60 -6.45
CA GLY A 102 -9.95 8.97 -7.76
C GLY A 102 -9.75 7.47 -7.66
N ILE A 103 -10.35 6.73 -8.60
CA ILE A 103 -10.06 5.32 -8.82
C ILE A 103 -10.01 4.97 -10.32
N ALA A 104 -9.08 4.09 -10.68
CA ALA A 104 -8.94 3.53 -12.02
C ALA A 104 -8.31 2.14 -11.93
N HIS A 105 -8.47 1.35 -12.98
CA HIS A 105 -8.03 -0.04 -13.02
C HIS A 105 -7.20 -0.31 -14.27
N SER A 106 -6.26 -1.24 -14.20
CA SER A 106 -5.44 -1.65 -15.34
C SER A 106 -5.10 -3.13 -15.25
N LYS A 107 -4.92 -3.79 -16.39
CA LYS A 107 -4.40 -5.17 -16.44
C LYS A 107 -2.90 -5.23 -16.67
N ASP A 108 -2.29 -4.12 -17.07
CA ASP A 108 -0.92 -4.08 -17.60
C ASP A 108 -0.11 -2.84 -17.15
N LEU A 109 -0.66 -2.01 -16.25
CA LEU A 109 -0.12 -0.72 -15.78
C LEU A 109 0.05 0.37 -16.87
N ILE A 110 -0.34 0.07 -18.11
CA ILE A 110 -0.17 0.95 -19.28
C ILE A 110 -1.53 1.50 -19.71
N ASN A 111 -2.49 0.60 -19.90
CA ASN A 111 -3.84 0.91 -20.34
C ASN A 111 -4.76 0.96 -19.11
N TRP A 112 -5.29 2.14 -18.84
CA TRP A 112 -6.12 2.41 -17.67
C TRP A 112 -7.59 2.56 -18.07
N SER A 113 -8.48 2.07 -17.22
CA SER A 113 -9.92 2.25 -17.36
C SER A 113 -10.32 3.72 -17.27
N GLU A 114 -11.59 4.00 -17.58
CA GLU A 114 -12.20 5.27 -17.20
C GLU A 114 -11.98 5.56 -15.71
N GLN A 115 -11.64 6.81 -15.40
CA GLN A 115 -11.43 7.28 -14.04
C GLN A 115 -12.77 7.55 -13.38
N LYS A 116 -12.95 7.08 -12.15
CA LYS A 116 -14.14 7.34 -11.36
C LYS A 116 -13.80 8.18 -10.14
N PHE A 117 -14.63 9.18 -9.88
CA PHE A 117 -14.57 9.96 -8.65
C PHE A 117 -15.43 9.28 -7.58
N ILE A 118 -14.82 8.92 -6.46
CA ILE A 118 -15.52 8.28 -5.34
C ILE A 118 -15.72 9.30 -4.22
N PRO A 119 -16.96 9.76 -3.94
CA PRO A 119 -17.26 10.85 -3.02
C PRO A 119 -17.21 10.40 -1.53
N VAL A 120 -16.09 9.83 -1.09
CA VAL A 120 -15.95 9.14 0.21
C VAL A 120 -16.24 10.01 1.44
N MET A 121 -16.17 11.33 1.33
CA MET A 121 -16.49 12.28 2.41
C MET A 121 -17.63 13.25 2.07
N ALA A 122 -18.38 13.04 0.97
CA ALA A 122 -19.44 13.98 0.57
C ALA A 122 -20.58 14.11 1.61
N HIS A 123 -20.79 13.08 2.42
CA HIS A 123 -21.75 13.06 3.52
C HIS A 123 -21.34 13.94 4.71
N GLU A 124 -20.10 14.43 4.77
CA GLU A 124 -19.58 15.32 5.82
C GLU A 124 -19.39 16.74 5.25
N PRO A 125 -20.34 17.67 5.47
CA PRO A 125 -20.29 19.00 4.85
C PRO A 125 -19.05 19.80 5.21
N THR A 126 -18.50 19.59 6.40
CA THR A 126 -17.32 20.29 6.92
C THR A 126 -16.00 19.64 6.51
N ALA A 127 -16.03 18.48 5.84
CA ALA A 127 -14.82 17.84 5.36
C ALA A 127 -14.06 18.75 4.40
N ARG A 128 -12.79 18.99 4.71
CA ARG A 128 -11.94 19.89 3.92
C ARG A 128 -11.24 19.19 2.77
N ASN A 129 -11.01 17.88 2.87
CA ASN A 129 -10.13 17.16 1.96
C ASN A 129 -10.29 15.62 2.05
N CYS A 130 -9.82 14.92 1.01
CA CYS A 130 -9.44 13.50 1.04
C CYS A 130 -8.05 13.37 0.41
N TRP A 131 -7.01 13.22 1.24
CA TRP A 131 -5.62 13.22 0.79
C TRP A 131 -4.90 11.92 1.06
N ALA A 132 -3.86 11.68 0.27
CA ALA A 132 -2.97 10.53 0.33
C ALA A 132 -3.72 9.20 0.53
N PRO A 133 -4.66 8.86 -0.38
CA PRO A 133 -5.38 7.62 -0.25
C PRO A 133 -4.45 6.44 -0.56
N GLU A 134 -4.61 5.38 0.21
CA GLU A 134 -4.03 4.08 -0.07
C GLU A 134 -5.12 3.00 -0.12
N ILE A 135 -4.78 1.88 -0.73
CA ILE A 135 -5.66 0.73 -0.88
C ILE A 135 -4.90 -0.55 -0.49
N THR A 136 -5.58 -1.46 0.20
CA THR A 136 -5.00 -2.75 0.62
C THR A 136 -6.04 -3.85 0.50
N TRP A 137 -5.62 -5.03 0.06
CA TRP A 137 -6.47 -6.22 0.03
C TRP A 137 -6.63 -6.83 1.44
N ASP A 138 -7.88 -7.12 1.81
CA ASP A 138 -8.28 -7.83 3.02
C ASP A 138 -8.67 -9.27 2.66
N PRO A 139 -7.77 -10.25 2.86
CA PRO A 139 -8.06 -11.65 2.54
C PRO A 139 -9.16 -12.25 3.44
N ASP A 140 -9.25 -11.83 4.71
CA ASP A 140 -10.22 -12.38 5.65
C ASP A 140 -11.64 -11.90 5.34
N GLY A 141 -11.77 -10.63 4.94
CA GLY A 141 -13.04 -10.04 4.52
C GLY A 141 -13.41 -10.27 3.05
N ASN A 142 -12.47 -10.77 2.25
CA ASN A 142 -12.54 -10.84 0.78
C ASN A 142 -12.99 -9.49 0.18
N GLN A 143 -12.26 -8.43 0.52
CA GLN A 143 -12.60 -7.04 0.19
C GLN A 143 -11.34 -6.16 0.08
N TYR A 144 -11.50 -4.97 -0.49
CA TYR A 144 -10.49 -3.92 -0.48
C TYR A 144 -10.78 -2.93 0.64
N VAL A 145 -9.76 -2.52 1.37
CA VAL A 145 -9.80 -1.40 2.32
C VAL A 145 -9.15 -0.20 1.66
N ILE A 146 -9.90 0.88 1.52
CA ILE A 146 -9.40 2.16 1.00
C ILE A 146 -9.40 3.15 2.16
N TYR A 147 -8.29 3.85 2.37
CA TYR A 147 -8.10 4.72 3.52
C TYR A 147 -7.34 5.98 3.14
N TRP A 148 -7.66 7.10 3.80
CA TRP A 148 -7.17 8.43 3.44
C TRP A 148 -7.19 9.37 4.64
N ALA A 149 -6.49 10.50 4.53
CA ALA A 149 -6.46 11.54 5.54
C ALA A 149 -7.51 12.62 5.27
N THR A 150 -8.31 12.96 6.28
CA THR A 150 -9.28 14.07 6.22
C THR A 150 -9.20 14.94 7.46
N THR A 151 -9.22 16.25 7.25
CA THR A 151 -9.49 17.24 8.29
C THR A 151 -11.00 17.48 8.39
N LEU A 152 -11.55 17.25 9.59
CA LEU A 152 -12.87 17.73 9.99
C LEU A 152 -12.68 18.87 11.01
N PRO A 153 -12.95 20.14 10.63
CA PRO A 153 -12.82 21.28 11.53
C PRO A 153 -13.56 21.07 12.84
N ASN A 154 -12.95 21.48 13.95
CA ASN A 154 -13.51 21.42 15.31
C ASN A 154 -13.82 20.02 15.86
N LYS A 155 -13.54 18.93 15.14
CA LYS A 155 -13.76 17.55 15.63
C LYS A 155 -12.69 17.08 16.62
N PHE A 156 -11.42 17.34 16.31
CA PHE A 156 -10.26 16.95 17.12
C PHE A 156 -9.60 18.17 17.74
N LYS A 157 -10.27 18.76 18.73
CA LYS A 157 -9.90 20.07 19.31
C LYS A 157 -8.53 20.07 19.98
N GLU A 158 -8.13 18.92 20.51
CA GLU A 158 -6.88 18.70 21.24
C GLU A 158 -5.63 18.93 20.39
N THR A 159 -5.71 18.75 19.06
CA THR A 159 -4.57 18.93 18.15
C THR A 159 -4.69 20.15 17.22
N ILE A 160 -5.72 21.00 17.37
CA ILE A 160 -5.92 22.17 16.47
C ILE A 160 -4.74 23.13 16.50
N LYS A 161 -4.22 23.44 17.70
CA LYS A 161 -3.09 24.39 17.87
C LYS A 161 -1.79 23.88 17.25
N SER A 162 -1.70 22.57 17.03
CA SER A 162 -0.54 21.87 16.49
C SER A 162 -0.58 21.72 14.97
N ALA A 163 -1.70 22.09 14.33
CA ALA A 163 -1.93 21.90 12.90
C ALA A 163 -1.41 23.07 12.04
N ASP A 164 -0.97 22.75 10.82
CA ASP A 164 -0.59 23.76 9.82
C ASP A 164 -1.86 24.31 9.14
N LYS A 165 -2.15 25.61 9.26
CA LYS A 165 -3.35 26.24 8.64
C LYS A 165 -4.66 25.47 8.91
N GLY A 166 -4.76 24.88 10.10
CA GLY A 166 -5.89 24.08 10.54
C GLY A 166 -6.06 22.72 9.83
N TRP A 167 -5.07 22.26 9.05
CA TRP A 167 -5.02 20.91 8.48
C TRP A 167 -4.70 19.90 9.58
N ASN A 168 -5.76 19.44 10.25
CA ASN A 168 -5.72 18.57 11.42
C ASN A 168 -6.39 17.24 11.09
N HIS A 169 -5.63 16.39 10.41
CA HIS A 169 -6.09 15.16 9.80
C HIS A 169 -6.23 14.02 10.81
N ARG A 170 -7.18 13.13 10.51
CA ARG A 170 -7.20 11.73 10.97
C ARG A 170 -7.39 10.81 9.78
N MET A 171 -7.06 9.53 9.96
CA MET A 171 -7.29 8.53 8.92
C MET A 171 -8.73 8.06 8.96
N TYR A 172 -9.36 7.99 7.80
CA TYR A 172 -10.69 7.43 7.56
C TYR A 172 -10.57 6.28 6.58
N CYS A 173 -11.56 5.39 6.55
CA CYS A 173 -11.59 4.31 5.59
C CYS A 173 -13.01 3.97 5.13
N THR A 174 -13.07 3.32 3.98
CA THR A 174 -14.22 2.54 3.50
C THR A 174 -13.71 1.19 2.99
N THR A 175 -14.64 0.27 2.73
CA THR A 175 -14.36 -1.03 2.13
C THR A 175 -15.26 -1.27 0.92
N THR A 176 -14.78 -2.05 -0.02
CA THR A 176 -15.53 -2.45 -1.23
C THR A 176 -15.11 -3.85 -1.68
N LYS A 177 -16.03 -4.59 -2.30
CA LYS A 177 -15.71 -5.89 -2.93
C LYS A 177 -15.61 -5.80 -4.45
N ASP A 178 -16.16 -4.73 -5.04
CA ASP A 178 -16.45 -4.66 -6.47
C ASP A 178 -16.16 -3.29 -7.12
N PHE A 179 -15.69 -2.31 -6.33
CA PHE A 179 -15.46 -0.92 -6.75
C PHE A 179 -16.71 -0.21 -7.32
N LYS A 180 -17.90 -0.69 -6.94
CA LYS A 180 -19.19 -0.09 -7.26
C LYS A 180 -19.94 0.28 -5.99
N SER A 181 -19.93 -0.62 -5.02
CA SER A 181 -20.52 -0.45 -3.71
C SER A 181 -19.45 -0.21 -2.64
N TYR A 182 -19.71 0.72 -1.73
CA TYR A 182 -18.78 1.09 -0.67
C TYR A 182 -19.52 1.09 0.66
N THR A 183 -18.87 0.60 1.70
CA THR A 183 -19.40 0.73 3.06
C THR A 183 -19.43 2.19 3.51
N LYS A 184 -20.20 2.50 4.55
CA LYS A 184 -20.15 3.82 5.17
C LYS A 184 -18.72 4.14 5.65
N THR A 185 -18.25 5.33 5.36
CA THR A 185 -16.98 5.84 5.86
C THR A 185 -16.96 5.83 7.38
N ARG A 186 -15.83 5.43 7.96
CA ARG A 186 -15.60 5.46 9.40
C ARG A 186 -14.21 5.98 9.73
N LEU A 187 -14.04 6.45 10.97
CA LEU A 187 -12.73 6.74 11.52
C LEU A 187 -11.90 5.44 11.52
N PHE A 188 -10.70 5.52 10.98
CA PHE A 188 -9.81 4.39 10.83
C PHE A 188 -8.69 4.41 11.85
N TYR A 189 -8.05 5.58 12.03
CA TYR A 189 -6.97 5.74 13.00
C TYR A 189 -6.93 7.15 13.58
N ASN A 190 -6.87 7.23 14.91
CA ASN A 190 -6.68 8.45 15.67
C ASN A 190 -5.68 8.20 16.83
N PRO A 191 -4.40 8.53 16.64
CA PRO A 191 -3.38 8.33 17.67
C PRO A 191 -3.21 9.49 18.64
N GLY A 192 -4.07 10.51 18.58
CA GLY A 192 -3.95 11.74 19.38
C GLY A 192 -3.01 12.80 18.79
N PHE A 193 -2.58 12.66 17.53
CA PHE A 193 -1.80 13.66 16.80
C PHE A 193 -2.26 13.75 15.33
N ASN A 194 -1.83 14.80 14.63
CA ASN A 194 -2.17 15.05 13.23
C ASN A 194 -1.52 13.98 12.32
N VAL A 195 -2.30 13.22 11.56
CA VAL A 195 -1.78 12.02 10.87
C VAL A 195 -2.16 11.96 9.40
N ILE A 196 -1.20 11.62 8.53
CA ILE A 196 -1.36 11.49 7.06
C ILE A 196 -0.35 10.47 6.50
N ASP A 197 -0.45 10.15 5.21
CA ASP A 197 0.47 9.28 4.47
C ASP A 197 0.61 7.90 5.16
N SER A 198 -0.52 7.24 5.40
CA SER A 198 -0.51 5.92 6.02
C SER A 198 -0.44 4.84 4.96
N THR A 199 0.40 3.82 5.19
CA THR A 199 0.48 2.60 4.40
C THR A 199 0.37 1.38 5.32
N ILE A 200 -0.22 0.29 4.83
CA ILE A 200 -0.41 -0.95 5.58
C ILE A 200 0.31 -2.11 4.89
N ILE A 201 1.12 -2.82 5.65
CA ILE A 201 1.76 -4.07 5.23
C ILE A 201 1.39 -5.20 6.17
N ARG A 202 1.30 -6.40 5.61
CA ARG A 202 1.14 -7.64 6.37
C ARG A 202 2.50 -8.12 6.83
N VAL A 203 2.67 -8.39 8.12
CA VAL A 203 3.89 -8.99 8.67
C VAL A 203 3.54 -10.17 9.57
N GLU A 204 4.01 -11.36 9.20
CA GLU A 204 3.77 -12.65 9.90
C GLU A 204 2.30 -12.98 10.12
N ASN A 205 1.75 -12.71 11.32
CA ASN A 205 0.35 -12.89 11.71
C ASN A 205 -0.38 -11.58 12.09
N GLN A 206 0.25 -10.42 11.90
CA GLN A 206 -0.34 -9.11 12.16
C GLN A 206 -0.24 -8.17 10.96
N TYR A 207 -0.93 -7.03 11.05
CA TYR A 207 -0.80 -5.91 10.14
C TYR A 207 -0.05 -4.77 10.83
N LEU A 208 0.82 -4.12 10.07
CA LEU A 208 1.56 -2.94 10.47
C LEU A 208 1.13 -1.76 9.60
N MET A 209 0.66 -0.69 10.24
CA MET A 209 0.48 0.61 9.62
C MET A 209 1.71 1.46 9.90
N ILE A 210 2.34 1.96 8.84
CA ILE A 210 3.34 3.03 8.92
C ILE A 210 2.61 4.32 8.58
N THR A 211 2.82 5.37 9.37
CA THR A 211 2.11 6.64 9.17
C THR A 211 2.94 7.82 9.64
N LYS A 212 2.69 9.01 9.09
CA LYS A 212 3.45 10.21 9.41
C LYS A 212 2.70 11.11 10.39
N ASP A 213 3.40 11.56 11.43
CA ASP A 213 2.95 12.69 12.25
C ASP A 213 3.16 14.00 11.48
N GLU A 214 2.07 14.63 11.10
CA GLU A 214 2.05 15.89 10.35
C GLU A 214 1.98 17.12 11.26
N THR A 215 2.16 16.95 12.57
CA THR A 215 2.18 18.02 13.56
C THR A 215 3.22 19.09 13.21
N ARG A 216 2.76 20.34 13.18
CA ARG A 216 3.54 21.53 12.86
C ARG A 216 4.15 22.16 14.11
N TYR A 217 3.42 22.16 15.23
CA TYR A 217 3.82 22.84 16.47
C TYR A 217 3.57 21.99 17.73
N PRO A 218 4.63 21.69 18.53
CA PRO A 218 6.04 21.72 18.11
C PRO A 218 6.26 20.75 16.93
N PRO A 219 7.25 20.96 16.04
CA PRO A 219 7.46 20.09 14.89
C PRO A 219 7.72 18.63 15.30
N ALA A 220 6.96 17.69 14.74
CA ALA A 220 7.15 16.25 14.96
C ALA A 220 7.62 15.54 13.67
N LYS A 221 6.91 15.71 12.54
CA LYS A 221 7.32 15.32 11.16
C LYS A 221 8.05 13.97 11.03
N ASN A 222 7.70 13.02 11.89
CA ASN A 222 8.34 11.73 12.01
C ASN A 222 7.34 10.61 11.70
N LEU A 223 7.86 9.44 11.36
CA LEU A 223 7.04 8.26 11.18
C LEU A 223 6.59 7.71 12.54
N HIS A 224 5.53 6.93 12.51
CA HIS A 224 4.97 6.13 13.60
C HIS A 224 4.51 4.79 13.08
N LEU A 225 4.47 3.81 13.98
CA LEU A 225 3.93 2.48 13.72
C LEU A 225 2.64 2.27 14.52
N ALA A 226 1.71 1.53 13.93
CA ALA A 226 0.56 0.96 14.62
C ALA A 226 0.34 -0.49 14.18
N THR A 227 -0.14 -1.35 15.07
CA THR A 227 -0.42 -2.75 14.77
C THR A 227 -1.90 -3.09 14.93
N SER A 228 -2.33 -4.11 14.23
CA SER A 228 -3.67 -4.69 14.33
C SER A 228 -3.64 -6.14 13.89
N ASP A 229 -4.50 -6.98 14.47
CA ASP A 229 -4.70 -8.37 14.01
C ASP A 229 -5.51 -8.43 12.71
N LYS A 230 -6.23 -7.35 12.37
CA LYS A 230 -7.04 -7.22 11.15
C LYS A 230 -6.65 -5.97 10.37
N VAL A 231 -6.63 -6.02 9.04
CA VAL A 231 -6.38 -4.83 8.19
C VAL A 231 -7.40 -3.73 8.41
N THR A 232 -8.61 -4.08 8.85
CA THR A 232 -9.66 -3.12 9.19
C THR A 232 -9.47 -2.42 10.53
N GLY A 233 -8.44 -2.77 11.30
CA GLY A 233 -8.28 -2.33 12.69
C GLY A 233 -9.11 -3.17 13.67
N PRO A 234 -9.20 -2.76 14.95
CA PRO A 234 -8.70 -1.50 15.49
C PRO A 234 -7.17 -1.42 15.55
N TRP A 235 -6.62 -0.23 15.29
CA TRP A 235 -5.18 0.01 15.29
C TRP A 235 -4.66 0.47 16.64
N LYS A 236 -3.59 -0.15 17.11
CA LYS A 236 -2.89 0.18 18.37
C LYS A 236 -1.54 0.80 18.06
N ARG A 237 -1.28 2.00 18.56
CA ARG A 237 0.01 2.67 18.38
C ARG A 237 1.14 1.84 19.00
N SER A 238 2.22 1.64 18.25
CA SER A 238 3.47 1.11 18.78
C SER A 238 4.27 2.24 19.44
N PRO A 239 4.85 2.01 20.64
CA PRO A 239 5.76 2.97 21.28
C PRO A 239 7.13 3.05 20.58
N SER A 240 7.45 2.07 19.71
CA SER A 240 8.72 1.99 19.00
C SER A 240 8.54 2.06 17.49
N LEU A 241 9.52 2.66 16.82
CA LEU A 241 9.73 2.55 15.37
C LEU A 241 10.44 1.26 14.99
N SER A 242 11.05 0.58 15.95
CA SER A 242 11.41 -0.81 15.77
C SER A 242 10.13 -1.63 15.77
N PRO A 243 10.00 -2.56 14.84
CA PRO A 243 8.92 -3.51 14.90
C PRO A 243 9.08 -4.39 16.17
N PRO A 244 8.00 -5.03 16.66
CA PRO A 244 8.07 -5.91 17.82
C PRO A 244 9.17 -6.99 17.68
N LYS A 245 9.82 -7.40 18.78
CA LYS A 245 10.77 -8.54 18.77
C LYS A 245 10.11 -9.74 18.09
N GLY A 246 10.78 -10.31 17.08
CA GLY A 246 10.24 -11.38 16.23
C GLY A 246 9.94 -10.92 14.80
N PHE A 247 9.63 -9.64 14.57
CA PHE A 247 9.52 -9.09 13.22
C PHE A 247 10.89 -9.11 12.52
N GLY A 248 11.10 -10.11 11.68
CA GLY A 248 12.29 -10.24 10.86
C GLY A 248 12.36 -9.18 9.77
N TRP A 249 12.81 -7.96 10.10
CA TRP A 249 13.50 -7.15 9.10
C TRP A 249 14.87 -7.77 8.91
N LYS A 250 14.94 -8.88 8.16
CA LYS A 250 16.15 -9.10 7.40
C LYS A 250 16.16 -7.96 6.40
N ALA A 251 16.90 -6.90 6.69
CA ALA A 251 17.40 -6.04 5.63
C ALA A 251 18.00 -7.02 4.61
N GLN A 252 17.33 -7.20 3.47
CA GLN A 252 17.93 -7.92 2.37
C GLN A 252 19.10 -7.04 1.94
N ARG A 253 20.27 -7.31 2.52
CA ARG A 253 21.52 -7.04 1.84
C ARG A 253 21.52 -7.95 0.64
N SER A 254 21.08 -7.42 -0.50
CA SER A 254 21.56 -7.86 -1.81
C SER A 254 22.98 -7.36 -1.98
#